data_AF-A0AAU2AIX4-F1
#
_entry.id   AF-A0AAU2AIX4-F1
#
_cell.length_a   1.000
_cell.length_b   1.000
_cell.length_c   1.000
_cell.angle_alpha   90.00
_cell.angle_beta   90.00
_cell.angle_gamma   90.00
#
_symmetry.space_group_name_H-M   'P 1'
#
loop_
_entity.id
_entity.type
_entity.pdbx_description
1 polymer ?
#
loop_
_entity_poly.entity_id
_entity_poly.type
_entity_poly.pdbx_seq_one_letter_code
_entity_poly.pdbx_strand_id
1 'polypeptide(L)'
;MAPRSGADRNRLCSRRRGRQSSPADMAALTRRFRQLWDLGVRAFAVPLDDIDISRWNCARDRTAYGSGTAAVARAQADLLNRVQRGFLGTRKGAAPLITVPTEYTGGPAPARTGAPSPPGSTRPSR
;
A
#
# COMPACT_ATOMS: atom_id res chain seq x y z
N MET A 1 -28.97 4.69 2.71
CA MET A 1 -27.97 5.04 1.67
C MET A 1 -27.91 3.89 0.67
N ALA A 2 -28.47 4.04 -0.53
CA ALA A 2 -28.56 2.94 -1.50
C ALA A 2 -27.19 2.63 -2.15
N PRO A 3 -26.86 1.35 -2.41
CA PRO A 3 -25.63 0.99 -3.11
C PRO A 3 -25.67 1.50 -4.55
N ARG A 4 -24.65 2.25 -4.98
CA ARG A 4 -24.55 2.72 -6.37
C ARG A 4 -24.41 1.55 -7.34
N SER A 5 -24.95 1.69 -8.55
CA SER A 5 -24.83 0.72 -9.65
C SER A 5 -23.37 0.37 -9.97
N GLY A 6 -23.13 -0.81 -10.56
CA GLY A 6 -21.79 -1.22 -11.03
C GLY A 6 -21.17 -0.24 -12.04
N ALA A 7 -21.99 0.43 -12.87
CA ALA A 7 -21.53 1.40 -13.86
C ALA A 7 -21.01 2.71 -13.23
N ASP A 8 -21.69 3.21 -12.20
CA ASP A 8 -21.25 4.40 -11.45
C ASP A 8 -19.97 4.15 -10.66
N ARG A 9 -19.78 2.91 -10.19
CA ARG A 9 -18.56 2.49 -9.49
C ARG A 9 -17.34 2.50 -10.41
N ASN A 10 -17.49 2.05 -11.66
CA ASN A 10 -16.39 2.07 -12.62
C ASN A 10 -16.02 3.51 -13.04
N ARG A 11 -17.01 4.42 -13.13
CA ARG A 11 -16.75 5.86 -13.30
C ARG A 11 -16.05 6.48 -12.10
N LEU A 12 -16.39 6.11 -10.87
CA LEU A 12 -15.70 6.58 -9.66
C LEU A 12 -14.26 6.08 -9.56
N CYS A 13 -13.98 4.87 -10.05
CA CYS A 13 -12.62 4.35 -10.18
C CYS A 13 -11.75 5.17 -11.12
N SER A 14 -12.33 5.73 -12.18
CA SER A 14 -11.59 6.54 -13.16
C SER A 14 -11.25 7.96 -12.68
N ARG A 15 -11.83 8.43 -11.55
CA ARG A 15 -11.83 9.85 -11.15
C ARG A 15 -11.12 10.19 -9.84
N ARG A 16 -10.07 9.43 -9.43
CA ARG A 16 -9.18 9.67 -8.26
C ARG A 16 -9.52 8.91 -6.96
N ARG A 17 -9.73 7.60 -7.02
CA ARG A 17 -9.57 6.73 -5.83
C ARG A 17 -8.37 5.82 -6.05
N GLY A 18 -7.52 5.66 -5.03
CA GLY A 18 -6.28 4.89 -5.13
C GLY A 18 -6.56 3.45 -5.53
N ARG A 19 -6.20 3.11 -6.77
CA ARG A 19 -6.23 1.75 -7.33
C ARG A 19 -4.88 1.09 -7.11
N GLN A 20 -4.83 0.04 -6.29
CA GLN A 20 -3.59 -0.60 -5.86
C GLN A 20 -2.87 -1.26 -7.05
N SER A 21 -3.62 -1.82 -8.00
CA SER A 21 -3.09 -2.45 -9.21
C SER A 21 -2.76 -1.46 -10.34
N SER A 22 -3.07 -0.17 -10.21
CA SER A 22 -2.94 0.82 -11.30
C SER A 22 -1.51 1.39 -11.38
N PRO A 23 -0.78 1.19 -12.50
CA PRO A 23 0.54 1.81 -12.68
C PRO A 23 0.48 3.34 -12.65
N ALA A 24 -0.62 3.93 -13.14
CA ALA A 24 -0.82 5.38 -13.14
C ALA A 24 -0.97 5.95 -11.71
N ASP A 25 -1.65 5.21 -10.82
CA ASP A 25 -1.84 5.64 -9.43
C ASP A 25 -0.53 5.46 -8.65
N MET A 26 0.22 4.40 -8.92
CA MET A 26 1.60 4.23 -8.41
C MET A 26 2.50 5.39 -8.84
N ALA A 27 2.49 5.76 -10.13
CA ALA A 27 3.28 6.88 -10.63
C ALA A 27 2.86 8.22 -9.99
N ALA A 28 1.55 8.42 -9.75
CA ALA A 28 1.05 9.60 -9.06
C ALA A 28 1.52 9.68 -7.61
N LEU A 29 1.49 8.56 -6.88
CA LEU A 29 2.01 8.46 -5.51
C LEU A 29 3.52 8.75 -5.48
N THR A 30 4.30 8.08 -6.32
CA THR A 30 5.76 8.29 -6.39
C THR A 30 6.11 9.72 -6.77
N ARG A 31 5.36 10.36 -7.67
CA ARG A 31 5.55 11.78 -8.01
C ARG A 31 5.34 12.68 -6.79
N ARG A 32 4.30 12.42 -5.99
CA ARG A 32 4.07 13.19 -4.76
C ARG A 32 5.20 12.99 -3.75
N PHE A 33 5.69 11.77 -3.61
CA PHE A 33 6.81 11.46 -2.72
C PHE A 33 8.11 12.12 -3.16
N ARG A 34 8.38 12.17 -4.48
CA ARG A 34 9.50 12.92 -5.05
C ARG A 34 9.43 14.40 -4.67
N GLN A 35 8.27 15.04 -4.83
CA GLN A 35 8.09 16.45 -4.44
C GLN A 35 8.45 16.70 -2.97
N LEU A 36 8.02 15.82 -2.06
CA LEU A 36 8.35 15.94 -0.64
C LEU A 36 9.84 15.67 -0.37
N TRP A 37 10.43 14.70 -1.07
CA TRP A 37 11.86 14.41 -0.98
C TRP A 37 12.71 15.60 -1.40
N ASP A 38 12.34 16.27 -2.48
CA ASP A 38 13.05 17.45 -3.01
C ASP A 38 12.98 18.62 -2.02
N LEU A 39 11.98 18.65 -1.13
CA LEU A 39 11.85 19.59 -0.01
C LEU A 39 12.59 19.14 1.27
N GLY A 40 13.30 18.01 1.25
CA GLY A 40 14.11 17.54 2.38
C GLY A 40 13.46 16.45 3.24
N VAL A 41 12.24 15.99 2.94
CA VAL A 41 11.59 14.91 3.70
C VAL A 41 12.33 13.58 3.51
N ARG A 42 12.61 12.87 4.62
CA ARG A 42 13.32 11.57 4.61
C ARG A 42 12.54 10.42 5.25
N ALA A 43 11.52 10.71 6.04
CA ALA A 43 10.62 9.72 6.63
C ALA A 43 9.23 9.84 6.01
N PHE A 44 8.65 8.71 5.62
CA PHE A 44 7.36 8.65 4.95
C PHE A 44 6.45 7.66 5.68
N ALA A 45 5.16 8.00 5.74
CA ALA A 45 4.12 7.13 6.23
C ALA A 45 3.06 6.93 5.14
N VAL A 46 2.55 5.70 5.02
CA VAL A 46 1.41 5.36 4.17
C VAL A 46 0.33 4.73 5.06
N PRO A 47 -0.64 5.51 5.55
CA PRO A 47 -1.77 4.97 6.30
C PRO A 47 -2.80 4.34 5.35
N LEU A 48 -3.36 3.20 5.75
CA LEU A 48 -4.35 2.40 5.01
C LEU A 48 -5.55 2.02 5.93
N ASP A 49 -5.77 2.77 7.00
CA ASP A 49 -6.77 2.58 8.06
C ASP A 49 -8.22 2.82 7.60
N ASP A 50 -8.49 3.88 6.85
CA ASP A 50 -9.85 4.23 6.36
C ASP A 50 -10.27 3.47 5.09
N ILE A 51 -10.12 2.13 5.09
CA ILE A 51 -10.45 1.27 3.96
C ILE A 51 -11.47 0.20 4.39
N ASP A 52 -12.50 0.00 3.58
CA ASP A 52 -13.44 -1.10 3.81
C ASP A 52 -12.86 -2.41 3.26
N ILE A 53 -12.39 -3.28 4.15
CA ILE A 53 -11.73 -4.55 3.81
C ILE A 53 -12.68 -5.58 3.17
N SER A 54 -14.00 -5.39 3.31
CA SER A 54 -15.00 -6.30 2.75
C SER A 54 -15.30 -6.02 1.27
N ARG A 55 -14.86 -4.86 0.74
CA ARG A 55 -15.20 -4.43 -0.62
C ARG A 55 -14.02 -3.84 -1.37
N TRP A 56 -13.98 -4.12 -2.67
CA TRP A 56 -13.07 -3.43 -3.58
C TRP A 56 -13.63 -2.09 -4.01
N ASN A 57 -12.78 -1.06 -3.97
CA ASN A 57 -13.09 0.22 -4.58
C ASN A 57 -13.22 0.10 -6.10
N CYS A 58 -12.43 -0.79 -6.73
CA CYS A 58 -12.37 -0.98 -8.17
C CYS A 58 -12.34 -2.44 -8.63
N ALA A 59 -13.08 -2.73 -9.70
CA ALA A 59 -13.16 -4.07 -10.28
C ALA A 59 -11.79 -4.60 -10.72
N ARG A 60 -10.91 -3.72 -11.22
CA ARG A 60 -9.55 -4.07 -11.62
C ARG A 60 -8.72 -4.65 -10.48
N ASP A 61 -8.84 -4.11 -9.27
CA ASP A 61 -8.09 -4.62 -8.11
C ASP A 61 -8.61 -6.01 -7.71
N ARG A 62 -9.93 -6.23 -7.81
CA ARG A 62 -10.52 -7.57 -7.63
C ARG A 62 -9.98 -8.57 -8.66
N THR A 63 -9.88 -8.17 -9.93
CA THR A 63 -9.32 -9.03 -10.99
C THR A 63 -7.84 -9.33 -10.73
N ALA A 64 -7.07 -8.36 -10.25
CA ALA A 64 -5.64 -8.53 -10.02
C ALA A 64 -5.30 -9.37 -8.77
N TYR A 65 -6.05 -9.20 -7.67
CA TYR A 65 -5.68 -9.77 -6.38
C TYR A 65 -6.66 -10.85 -5.85
N GLY A 66 -7.85 -10.96 -6.43
CA GLY A 66 -8.93 -11.85 -5.99
C GLY A 66 -9.88 -11.19 -4.99
N SER A 67 -10.52 -11.99 -4.13
CA SER A 67 -11.48 -11.53 -3.11
C SER A 67 -11.12 -11.99 -1.71
N GLY A 68 -11.71 -11.35 -0.70
CA GLY A 68 -11.47 -11.65 0.72
C GLY A 68 -10.32 -10.84 1.32
N THR A 69 -10.22 -10.90 2.66
CA THR A 69 -9.23 -10.16 3.47
C THR A 69 -7.79 -10.44 3.04
N ALA A 70 -7.44 -11.69 2.71
CA ALA A 70 -6.11 -12.04 2.22
C ALA A 70 -5.77 -11.37 0.88
N ALA A 71 -6.75 -11.21 -0.02
CA ALA A 71 -6.54 -10.51 -1.29
C ALA A 71 -6.29 -9.01 -1.07
N VAL A 72 -7.01 -8.38 -0.14
CA VAL A 72 -6.80 -6.98 0.25
C VAL A 72 -5.42 -6.80 0.88
N ALA A 73 -5.04 -7.68 1.82
CA ALA A 73 -3.72 -7.64 2.45
C ALA A 73 -2.58 -7.78 1.42
N ARG A 74 -2.73 -8.66 0.42
CA ARG A 74 -1.75 -8.78 -0.69
C ARG A 74 -1.65 -7.49 -1.51
N ALA A 75 -2.77 -6.85 -1.83
CA ALA A 75 -2.77 -5.59 -2.58
C ALA A 75 -2.07 -4.46 -1.80
N GLN A 76 -2.31 -4.37 -0.50
CA GLN A 76 -1.66 -3.40 0.39
C GLN A 76 -0.16 -3.68 0.49
N ALA A 77 0.23 -4.93 0.72
CA ALA A 77 1.63 -5.34 0.78
C ALA A 77 2.35 -5.04 -0.53
N ASP A 78 1.75 -5.29 -1.70
CA ASP A 78 2.34 -4.99 -3.00
C ASP A 78 2.55 -3.48 -3.20
N LEU A 79 1.55 -2.65 -2.89
CA LEU A 79 1.67 -1.19 -2.90
C LEU A 79 2.85 -0.70 -2.05
N LEU A 80 2.89 -1.11 -0.77
CA LEU A 80 3.91 -0.70 0.19
C LEU A 80 5.30 -1.18 -0.22
N ASN A 81 5.39 -2.41 -0.73
CA ASN A 81 6.63 -3.00 -1.23
C ASN A 81 7.19 -2.25 -2.45
N ARG A 82 6.34 -1.80 -3.37
CA ARG A 82 6.75 -0.97 -4.51
C ARG A 82 7.28 0.39 -4.05
N VAL A 83 6.68 1.01 -3.04
CA VAL A 83 7.18 2.25 -2.43
C VAL A 83 8.53 2.00 -1.74
N GLN A 84 8.61 0.98 -0.89
CA GLN A 84 9.82 0.66 -0.14
C GLN A 84 11.00 0.36 -1.07
N ARG A 85 10.82 -0.52 -2.06
CA ARG A 85 11.91 -0.92 -2.96
C ARG A 85 12.19 0.11 -4.04
N GLY A 86 11.14 0.64 -4.68
CA GLY A 86 11.27 1.49 -5.87
C GLY A 86 11.49 2.97 -5.57
N PHE A 87 11.21 3.43 -4.35
CA PHE A 87 11.40 4.83 -3.98
C PHE A 87 12.38 5.02 -2.83
N LEU A 88 12.14 4.42 -1.66
CA LEU A 88 12.99 4.65 -0.49
C LEU A 88 14.32 3.90 -0.57
N GLY A 89 14.29 2.63 -0.99
CA GLY A 89 15.47 1.78 -1.12
C GLY A 89 16.49 2.27 -2.15
N THR A 90 16.10 3.15 -3.06
CA THR A 90 17.00 3.76 -4.06
C THR A 90 17.62 5.08 -3.57
N ARG A 91 17.39 5.49 -2.32
CA ARG A 91 17.77 6.81 -1.80
C ARG A 91 18.54 6.69 -0.49
N LYS A 92 19.80 7.10 -0.50
CA LYS A 92 20.62 7.18 0.71
C LYS A 92 20.00 8.18 1.69
N GLY A 93 19.89 7.80 2.96
CA GLY A 93 19.32 8.64 4.02
C GLY A 93 17.79 8.58 4.14
N ALA A 94 17.10 7.73 3.38
CA ALA A 94 15.69 7.45 3.61
C ALA A 94 15.51 6.62 4.91
N ALA A 95 14.55 7.02 5.75
CA ALA A 95 14.12 6.21 6.89
C ALA A 95 13.22 5.06 6.41
N PRO A 96 13.08 3.97 7.20
CA PRO A 96 12.14 2.89 6.90
C PRO A 96 10.70 3.40 6.72
N LEU A 97 9.96 2.80 5.79
CA LEU A 97 8.54 3.15 5.58
C LEU A 97 7.71 2.80 6.82
N ILE A 98 6.93 3.78 7.29
CA ILE A 98 5.90 3.56 8.31
C ILE A 98 4.59 3.24 7.60
N THR A 99 3.87 2.24 8.09
CA THR A 99 2.54 1.88 7.57
C THR A 99 1.56 1.70 8.72
N VAL A 100 0.29 1.99 8.45
CA VAL A 100 -0.83 1.65 9.33
C VAL A 100 -1.75 0.72 8.53
N PRO A 101 -1.85 -0.57 8.86
CA PRO A 101 -2.75 -1.48 8.15
C PRO A 101 -4.22 -1.13 8.44
N THR A 102 -5.13 -1.60 7.59
CA THR A 102 -6.59 -1.42 7.81
C THR A 102 -7.04 -2.05 9.12
N GLU A 103 -6.57 -3.26 9.41
CA GLU A 103 -6.82 -3.94 10.67
C GLU A 103 -5.60 -3.73 11.57
N TYR A 104 -5.73 -2.80 12.54
CA TYR A 104 -4.66 -2.42 13.47
C TYR A 104 -5.00 -2.68 14.95
N THR A 105 -6.15 -3.31 15.22
CA THR A 105 -6.60 -3.78 16.53
C THR A 105 -6.54 -5.31 16.62
N GLY A 106 -6.38 -5.86 17.82
CA GLY A 106 -6.07 -7.27 18.10
C GLY A 106 -6.84 -8.32 17.26
N GLY A 107 -6.08 -9.01 16.40
CA GLY A 107 -6.47 -10.21 15.67
C GLY A 107 -5.23 -11.09 15.43
N PRO A 108 -5.39 -12.38 15.11
CA PRO A 108 -4.25 -13.28 14.91
C PRO A 108 -3.39 -12.78 13.75
N ALA A 109 -2.08 -12.59 14.01
CA ALA A 109 -1.13 -12.25 12.96
C ALA A 109 -1.09 -13.38 11.91
N PRO A 110 -1.07 -13.08 10.60
CA PRO A 110 -0.87 -14.10 9.60
C PRO A 110 0.49 -14.77 9.83
N ALA A 111 0.56 -16.09 9.62
CA ALA A 111 1.80 -16.83 9.74
C ALA A 111 2.89 -16.17 8.88
N ARG A 112 3.98 -15.74 9.51
CA ARG A 112 5.11 -15.09 8.86
C ARG A 112 5.92 -16.16 8.13
N THR A 113 5.45 -16.62 6.97
CA THR A 113 6.23 -17.54 6.13
C THR A 113 7.35 -16.75 5.45
N GLY A 114 8.53 -16.81 6.07
CA GLY A 114 9.86 -16.54 5.52
C GLY A 114 9.97 -15.51 4.39
N ALA A 115 9.96 -14.22 4.73
CA ALA A 115 10.69 -13.26 3.92
C ALA A 115 12.19 -13.43 4.27
N PRO A 116 13.09 -13.70 3.31
CA PRO A 116 14.51 -13.77 3.61
C PRO A 116 14.98 -12.40 4.11
N SER A 117 15.69 -12.40 5.24
CA SER A 117 16.33 -11.20 5.76
C SER A 117 17.29 -10.62 4.72
N PRO A 118 17.32 -9.29 4.51
CA PRO A 118 18.36 -8.69 3.70
C PRO A 118 19.74 -8.98 4.34
N PRO A 119 20.77 -9.33 3.55
CA PRO A 119 22.10 -9.53 4.10
C PRO A 119 22.61 -8.21 4.72
N GLY A 120 23.02 -8.25 6.00
CA GLY A 120 23.66 -7.14 6.71
C GLY A 120 22.88 -6.50 7.86
N SER A 121 21.70 -7.01 8.24
CA SER A 121 20.96 -6.49 9.41
C SER A 121 21.40 -7.15 10.73
N THR A 122 22.62 -6.88 11.19
CA THR A 122 22.95 -7.07 12.62
C THR A 122 22.33 -5.93 13.41
N ARG A 123 21.20 -6.21 14.08
CA ARG A 123 20.62 -5.30 15.07
C ARG A 123 21.39 -5.47 16.38
N PRO A 124 22.03 -4.42 16.94
CA PRO A 124 22.69 -4.55 18.23
C PRO A 124 21.64 -4.79 19.32
N SER A 125 21.91 -5.78 20.17
CA SER A 125 21.16 -6.07 21.38
C SER A 125 21.28 -4.89 22.34
N ARG A 126 20.16 -4.42 22.87
CA ARG A 126 20.10 -3.51 24.01
C ARG A 126 19.43 -4.22 25.16
#